data_AF-A0A349A757-F1
#
_entry.id   AF-A0A349A757-F1
#
_cell.length_a   1.000
_cell.length_b   1.000
_cell.length_c   1.000
_cell.angle_alpha   90.00
_cell.angle_beta   90.00
_cell.angle_gamma   90.00
#
_symmetry.space_group_name_H-M   'P 1'
#
loop_
_entity.id
_entity.type
_entity.pdbx_description
1 polymer ?
#
loop_
_entity_poly.entity_id
_entity_poly.type
_entity_poly.pdbx_seq_one_letter_code
_entity_poly.pdbx_strand_id
1 'polypeptide(L)'
;METTIHRLINGDARELTYLDDASVHLVVTSPPYWNLKQYNDNAAQLGHIQDYEAFLLELEKVWRHVYRILVPGGRLVCVVGDVCVA
;
A
#
# COMPACT_ATOMS: atom_id res chain seq x y z
N MET A 1 15.45 -14.41 25.84
CA MET A 1 14.40 -13.89 24.95
C MET A 1 14.92 -14.09 23.53
N GLU A 2 14.11 -14.66 22.65
CA GLU A 2 14.49 -14.76 21.24
C GLU A 2 14.51 -13.36 20.60
N THR A 3 15.52 -13.10 19.79
CA THR A 3 15.67 -11.84 19.06
C THR A 3 14.83 -11.86 17.78
N THR A 4 14.21 -10.72 17.46
CA THR A 4 13.46 -10.53 16.22
C THR A 4 14.34 -9.85 15.17
N ILE A 5 14.03 -10.09 13.89
CA ILE A 5 14.71 -9.44 12.76
C ILE A 5 13.76 -8.40 12.17
N HIS A 6 14.23 -7.15 12.04
CA HIS A 6 13.46 -6.04 11.47
C HIS A 6 14.21 -5.48 10.28
N ARG A 7 13.50 -5.24 9.17
CA ARG A 7 14.06 -4.64 7.96
C ARG A 7 13.26 -3.39 7.61
N LEU A 8 13.93 -2.25 7.55
CA LEU A 8 13.36 -1.00 7.03
C LEU A 8 13.78 -0.85 5.57
N ILE A 9 12.80 -0.60 4.70
CA ILE A 9 13.02 -0.45 3.26
C ILE A 9 12.46 0.91 2.85
N ASN A 10 13.29 1.75 2.25
CA ASN A 10 12.86 3.00 1.64
C ASN A 10 12.68 2.75 0.14
N GLY A 11 11.43 2.66 -0.30
CA GLY A 11 11.08 2.35 -1.68
C GLY A 11 9.62 2.62 -1.97
N ASP A 12 9.27 2.54 -3.25
CA ASP A 12 7.89 2.68 -3.72
C ASP A 12 7.12 1.39 -3.46
N ALA A 13 5.97 1.47 -2.78
CA ALA A 13 5.13 0.31 -2.50
C ALA A 13 4.49 -0.30 -3.76
N ARG A 14 4.54 0.42 -4.90
CA ARG A 14 4.19 -0.12 -6.22
C ARG A 14 5.24 -1.12 -6.72
N GLU A 15 6.41 -1.21 -6.08
CA GLU A 15 7.53 -2.08 -6.45
C GLU A 15 7.97 -2.94 -5.25
N LEU A 16 7.30 -4.08 -5.04
CA LEU A 16 7.64 -5.02 -3.95
C LEU A 16 8.38 -6.27 -4.41
N THR A 17 9.15 -6.17 -5.50
CA THR A 17 9.85 -7.30 -6.13
C THR A 17 10.92 -7.93 -5.25
N TYR A 18 11.36 -7.23 -4.20
CA TYR A 18 12.30 -7.73 -3.19
C TYR A 18 11.66 -8.66 -2.13
N LEU A 19 10.34 -8.87 -2.20
CA LEU A 19 9.62 -9.83 -1.38
C LEU A 19 9.21 -11.03 -2.24
N ASP A 20 9.47 -12.22 -1.71
CA ASP A 20 9.11 -13.49 -2.36
C ASP A 20 7.59 -13.70 -2.38
N ASP A 21 7.13 -14.49 -3.35
CA ASP A 21 5.73 -14.93 -3.43
C ASP A 21 5.35 -15.74 -2.18
N ALA A 22 4.11 -15.57 -1.70
CA ALA A 22 3.58 -16.29 -0.55
C ALA A 22 4.53 -16.32 0.68
N SER A 23 5.14 -15.17 1.02
CA SER A 23 6.11 -15.02 2.11
C SER A 23 5.60 -14.22 3.31
N VAL A 24 4.48 -13.51 3.16
CA VAL A 24 3.92 -12.61 4.17
C VAL A 24 2.60 -13.13 4.71
N HIS A 25 2.46 -13.14 6.04
CA HIS A 25 1.25 -13.63 6.73
C HIS A 25 0.22 -12.52 6.95
N LEU A 26 0.67 -11.30 7.21
CA LEU A 26 -0.15 -10.14 7.53
C LEU A 26 0.44 -8.89 6.88
N VAL A 27 -0.39 -8.15 6.15
CA VAL A 27 -0.08 -6.81 5.68
C VAL A 27 -1.00 -5.83 6.40
N VAL A 28 -0.42 -4.81 7.03
CA VAL A 28 -1.15 -3.71 7.66
C VAL A 28 -0.75 -2.42 6.96
N THR A 29 -1.72 -1.69 6.42
CA THR A 29 -1.44 -0.49 5.64
C THR A 29 -2.55 0.56 5.75
N SER A 30 -2.19 1.81 5.46
CA SER A 30 -3.08 2.97 5.35
C SER A 30 -2.65 3.77 4.10
N PRO A 31 -3.11 3.40 2.89
CA PRO A 31 -2.75 4.12 1.67
C PRO A 31 -3.22 5.58 1.73
N PRO A 32 -2.73 6.47 0.84
CA PRO A 32 -3.25 7.83 0.75
C PRO A 32 -4.77 7.86 0.60
N TYR A 33 -5.46 8.73 1.35
CA TYR A 33 -6.93 8.85 1.30
C TYR A 33 -7.38 9.75 0.14
N TRP A 34 -6.86 9.50 -1.07
CA TRP A 34 -7.05 10.33 -2.25
C TRP A 34 -6.89 11.84 -1.94
N ASN A 35 -7.95 12.65 -2.13
CA ASN A 35 -7.95 14.09 -1.89
C ASN A 35 -8.39 14.49 -0.47
N LEU A 36 -8.66 13.54 0.43
CA LEU A 36 -9.15 13.81 1.79
C LEU A 36 -8.06 14.42 2.70
N LYS A 37 -6.80 14.06 2.47
CA LYS A 37 -5.67 14.51 3.30
C LYS A 37 -4.48 14.91 2.43
N GLN A 38 -3.91 16.08 2.73
CA GLN A 38 -2.64 16.48 2.16
C GLN A 38 -1.50 15.76 2.89
N TYR A 39 -0.72 15.00 2.14
CA TYR A 39 0.51 14.35 2.61
C TYR A 39 1.72 15.22 2.21
N ASN A 40 2.91 14.85 2.71
CA ASN A 40 4.15 15.52 2.34
C ASN A 40 4.33 15.53 0.82
N ASP A 41 4.78 16.68 0.31
CA ASP A 41 4.95 16.90 -1.12
C ASP A 41 6.03 15.98 -1.70
N ASN A 42 5.69 15.34 -2.81
CA ASN A 42 6.53 14.45 -3.58
C ASN A 42 5.93 14.33 -5.00
N ALA A 43 6.77 14.36 -6.04
CA ALA A 43 6.32 14.20 -7.42
C ALA A 43 5.56 12.89 -7.69
N ALA A 44 5.84 11.84 -6.91
CA ALA A 44 5.21 10.53 -6.98
C ALA A 44 4.02 10.36 -6.01
N GLN A 45 3.59 11.42 -5.30
CA GLN A 45 2.50 11.36 -4.34
C GLN A 45 1.17 11.04 -5.02
N LEU A 46 0.55 9.91 -4.66
CA LEU A 46 -0.72 9.47 -5.24
C LEU A 46 -1.88 10.42 -4.91
N GLY A 47 -1.81 11.13 -3.78
CA GLY A 47 -2.80 12.16 -3.42
C GLY A 47 -2.86 13.36 -4.37
N HIS A 48 -1.89 13.53 -5.28
CA HIS A 48 -1.94 14.58 -6.30
C HIS A 48 -2.75 14.20 -7.53
N ILE A 49 -3.09 12.92 -7.69
CA ILE A 49 -3.86 12.41 -8.82
C ILE A 49 -5.31 12.88 -8.69
N GLN A 50 -5.74 13.77 -9.58
CA GLN A 50 -7.09 14.35 -9.57
C GLN A 50 -8.15 13.39 -10.11
N ASP A 51 -7.79 12.54 -11.06
CA ASP A 51 -8.70 11.56 -11.62
C ASP A 51 -8.80 10.33 -10.70
N TYR A 52 -10.01 10.00 -10.25
CA TYR A 52 -10.21 8.94 -9.26
C TYR A 52 -9.89 7.56 -9.83
N GLU A 53 -10.21 7.29 -11.09
CA GLU A 53 -9.90 6.02 -11.74
C GLU A 53 -8.39 5.84 -11.87
N ALA A 54 -7.66 6.87 -12.29
CA ALA A 54 -6.20 6.87 -12.33
C ALA A 54 -5.58 6.64 -10.94
N PHE A 55 -6.15 7.22 -9.89
CA PHE A 55 -5.72 6.97 -8.51
C PHE A 55 -5.91 5.50 -8.12
N LEU A 56 -7.07 4.91 -8.43
CA LEU A 56 -7.35 3.50 -8.18
C LEU A 56 -6.41 2.58 -8.97
N LEU A 57 -6.08 2.91 -10.22
CA LEU A 57 -5.13 2.16 -11.04
C LEU A 57 -3.71 2.16 -10.43
N GLU A 58 -3.27 3.26 -9.85
CA GLU A 58 -1.97 3.30 -9.16
C GLU A 58 -1.99 2.48 -7.86
N LEU A 59 -3.09 2.50 -7.10
CA LEU A 59 -3.25 1.64 -5.92
C LEU A 59 -3.32 0.15 -6.29
N GLU A 60 -3.96 -0.18 -7.41
CA GLU A 60 -4.06 -1.56 -7.91
C GLU A 60 -2.69 -2.23 -8.09
N LYS A 61 -1.68 -1.47 -8.53
CA LYS A 61 -0.30 -1.96 -8.63
C LYS A 61 0.21 -2.49 -7.28
N VAL A 62 -0.04 -1.75 -6.20
CA VAL A 62 0.30 -2.17 -4.83
C VAL A 62 -0.50 -3.42 -4.44
N TRP A 63 -1.81 -3.45 -4.73
CA TRP A 63 -2.67 -4.59 -4.39
C TRP A 63 -2.26 -5.87 -5.08
N ARG A 64 -1.81 -5.81 -6.34
CA ARG A 64 -1.28 -6.96 -7.08
C ARG A 64 -0.05 -7.54 -6.40
N HIS A 65 0.87 -6.68 -5.95
CA HIS A 65 2.03 -7.15 -5.19
C HIS A 65 1.64 -7.72 -3.82
N VAL A 66 0.75 -7.04 -3.08
CA VAL A 66 0.27 -7.51 -1.78
C VAL A 66 -0.39 -8.89 -1.90
N TYR A 67 -1.23 -9.10 -2.92
CA TYR A 67 -1.84 -10.40 -3.17
C TYR A 67 -0.80 -11.49 -3.46
N ARG A 68 0.18 -11.19 -4.32
CA ARG A 68 1.28 -12.12 -4.67
C ARG A 68 2.10 -12.56 -3.46
N ILE A 69 2.45 -11.63 -2.57
CA ILE A 69 3.32 -11.92 -1.42
C ILE A 69 2.57 -12.57 -0.25
N LEU A 70 1.24 -12.49 -0.21
CA LEU A 70 0.46 -13.10 0.87
C LEU A 70 0.45 -14.63 0.76
N VAL A 71 0.66 -15.30 1.88
CA VAL A 71 0.44 -16.75 2.00
C VAL A 71 -1.04 -17.09 1.78
N PRO A 72 -1.39 -18.33 1.37
CA PRO A 72 -2.77 -18.80 1.42
C PRO A 72 -3.35 -18.63 2.84
N GLY A 73 -4.49 -17.94 2.96
CA GLY A 73 -5.11 -17.61 4.26
C GLY A 73 -4.50 -16.40 4.99
N GLY A 74 -3.51 -15.73 4.39
CA GLY A 74 -2.96 -14.46 4.86
C GLY A 74 -4.00 -13.34 4.82
N ARG A 75 -3.73 -12.23 5.52
CA ARG A 75 -4.68 -11.13 5.67
C ARG A 75 -4.06 -9.79 5.26
N LEU A 76 -4.86 -9.00 4.54
CA LEU A 76 -4.63 -7.58 4.35
C LEU A 76 -5.58 -6.80 5.27
N VAL A 77 -5.02 -5.92 6.10
CA VAL A 77 -5.73 -4.92 6.87
C VAL A 77 -5.45 -3.57 6.24
N CYS A 78 -6.46 -2.98 5.61
CA CYS A 78 -6.36 -1.69 4.94
C CYS A 78 -7.20 -0.65 5.70
N VAL A 79 -6.54 0.35 6.27
CA VAL A 79 -7.21 1.49 6.88
C VAL A 79 -7.56 2.47 5.77
N VAL A 80 -8.84 2.79 5.63
CA VAL A 80 -9.37 3.75 4.66
C VAL A 80 -10.14 4.85 5.38
N GLY A 81 -10.20 6.02 4.77
CA GLY A 81 -11.06 7.12 5.21
C GLY A 81 -12.23 7.30 4.25
N ASP A 82 -13.40 7.64 4.78
CA ASP A 82 -14.56 7.96 3.95
C ASP A 82 -14.32 9.26 3.18
N VAL A 83 -14.48 9.20 1.86
CA VAL A 83 -14.54 10.37 1.00
C VAL A 83 -16.00 10.59 0.63
N CYS A 84 -16.68 11.44 1.39
CA CYS A 84 -18.05 11.87 1.07
C CYS A 84 -17.99 12.97 0.01
N VAL A 85 -17.90 12.60 -1.27
CA VAL A 85 -18.05 13.54 -2.37
C VAL A 85 -19.55 13.79 -2.57
N ALA A 86 -19.98 15.05 -2.40
CA ALA A 86 -21.34 15.50 -2.64
C ALA A 86 -21.56 15.90 -4.11
#